data_AF-A0A919NEK2-F1
#
_entry.id   AF-A0A919NEK2-F1
#
_cell.length_a   1.000
_cell.length_b   1.000
_cell.length_c   1.000
_cell.angle_alpha   90.00
_cell.angle_beta   90.00
_cell.angle_gamma   90.00
#
_symmetry.space_group_name_H-M   'P 1'
#
loop_
_entity.id
_entity.type
_entity.pdbx_description
1 polymer ?
#
loop_
_entity_poly.entity_id
_entity_poly.type
_entity_poly.pdbx_seq_one_letter_code
_entity_poly.pdbx_strand_id
1 'polypeptide(L)'
;MIEVGRAQRTIFVARYLRSRDLQREINEGLNVVESWNRANSVIFFGKGGDIATNRRDEQELSVLCLLQAALVYVNTLMVQDVLADDEWADQLTDVDRRGLTPLFWTHVAPHGEVKLDMTSRLPLRT
;
A
#
# COMPACT_ATOMS: atom_id res chain seq x y z
N MET A 1 -0.50 -4.09 -34.91
CA MET A 1 -0.34 -3.75 -33.46
C MET A 1 0.29 -4.88 -32.64
N ILE A 2 -0.07 -6.16 -32.85
CA ILE A 2 0.45 -7.30 -32.05
C ILE A 2 1.97 -7.44 -32.11
N GLU A 3 2.57 -7.28 -33.29
CA GLU A 3 4.02 -7.44 -33.47
C GLU A 3 4.85 -6.34 -32.78
N VAL A 4 4.29 -5.13 -32.64
CA VAL A 4 4.95 -4.03 -31.89
C VAL A 4 5.00 -4.35 -30.40
N GLY A 5 3.91 -4.91 -29.84
CA GLY A 5 3.87 -5.34 -28.44
C GLY A 5 4.84 -6.48 -28.15
N ARG A 6 4.99 -7.44 -29.08
CA ARG A 6 6.00 -8.52 -28.97
C ARG A 6 7.43 -7.96 -28.99
N ALA A 7 7.72 -7.04 -29.90
CA ALA A 7 9.03 -6.39 -29.98
C ALA A 7 9.36 -5.63 -28.68
N GLN A 8 8.42 -4.83 -28.15
CA GLN A 8 8.59 -4.11 -26.89
C GLN A 8 8.84 -5.07 -25.71
N ARG A 9 8.10 -6.18 -25.62
CA ARG A 9 8.31 -7.19 -24.58
C ARG A 9 9.71 -7.79 -24.68
N THR A 10 10.16 -8.17 -25.87
CA THR A 10 11.50 -8.74 -26.06
C THR A 10 12.59 -7.73 -25.69
N ILE A 11 12.46 -6.47 -26.11
CA ILE A 11 13.42 -5.39 -25.75
C ILE A 11 13.47 -5.22 -24.23
N PHE A 12 12.31 -5.17 -23.58
CA PHE A 12 12.22 -5.05 -22.13
C PHE A 12 12.87 -6.25 -21.43
N VAL A 13 12.58 -7.47 -21.84
CA VAL A 13 13.16 -8.69 -21.24
C VAL A 13 14.68 -8.73 -21.43
N ALA A 14 15.19 -8.38 -22.61
CA ALA A 14 16.63 -8.31 -22.85
C ALA A 14 17.31 -7.25 -21.96
N ARG A 15 16.67 -6.09 -21.77
CA ARG A 15 17.15 -5.05 -20.86
C ARG A 15 17.10 -5.50 -19.39
N TYR A 16 16.02 -6.16 -18.99
CA TYR A 16 15.84 -6.73 -17.66
C TYR A 16 16.93 -7.75 -17.33
N LEU A 17 17.19 -8.70 -18.22
CA LEU A 17 18.22 -9.73 -18.01
C LEU A 17 19.63 -9.13 -17.90
N ARG A 18 19.90 -8.03 -18.62
CA ARG A 18 21.23 -7.40 -18.65
C ARG A 18 21.50 -6.43 -17.49
N SER A 19 20.48 -5.78 -16.93
CA SER A 19 20.65 -4.74 -15.91
C SER A 19 20.23 -5.23 -14.53
N ARG A 20 21.18 -5.33 -13.60
CA ARG A 20 20.91 -5.68 -12.19
C ARG A 20 20.16 -4.58 -11.46
N ASP A 21 20.40 -3.33 -11.80
CA ASP A 21 19.70 -2.20 -11.17
C ASP A 21 18.22 -2.19 -11.55
N LEU A 22 17.90 -2.48 -12.83
CA LEU A 22 16.50 -2.65 -13.25
C LEU A 22 15.82 -3.84 -12.55
N GLN A 23 16.54 -4.94 -12.32
CA GLN A 23 16.00 -6.09 -11.58
C GLN A 23 15.69 -5.72 -10.12
N ARG A 24 16.60 -4.98 -9.46
CA ARG A 24 16.40 -4.52 -8.07
C ARG A 24 15.20 -3.60 -7.98
N GLU A 25 15.12 -2.59 -8.84
CA GLU A 25 14.01 -1.63 -8.89
C GLU A 25 12.66 -2.34 -9.06
N ILE A 26 12.56 -3.31 -9.98
CA ILE A 26 11.32 -4.06 -10.20
C ILE A 26 10.98 -4.92 -8.99
N ASN A 27 11.97 -5.60 -8.39
CA ASN A 27 11.74 -6.44 -7.21
C ASN A 27 11.33 -5.60 -5.98
N GLU A 28 11.91 -4.41 -5.80
CA GLU A 28 11.52 -3.48 -4.74
C GLU A 28 10.05 -3.05 -4.90
N GLY A 29 9.63 -2.69 -6.12
CA GLY A 29 8.24 -2.38 -6.41
C GLY A 29 7.30 -3.57 -6.20
N LEU A 30 7.70 -4.77 -6.65
CA LEU A 30 6.94 -6.00 -6.44
C LEU A 30 6.77 -6.32 -4.95
N ASN A 31 7.83 -6.20 -4.15
CA ASN A 31 7.78 -6.45 -2.71
C ASN A 31 6.74 -5.57 -2.00
N VAL A 32 6.62 -4.29 -2.40
CA VAL A 32 5.60 -3.38 -1.84
C VAL A 32 4.19 -3.86 -2.20
N VAL A 33 3.95 -4.18 -3.47
CA VAL A 33 2.63 -4.62 -3.95
C VAL A 33 2.24 -5.98 -3.36
N GLU A 34 3.17 -6.92 -3.27
CA GLU A 34 2.95 -8.23 -2.67
C GLU A 34 2.70 -8.14 -1.16
N SER A 35 3.45 -7.28 -0.46
CA SER A 35 3.22 -6.99 0.96
C SER A 35 1.83 -6.40 1.18
N TRP A 36 1.39 -5.45 0.33
CA TRP A 36 0.05 -4.88 0.40
C TRP A 36 -1.05 -5.91 0.10
N ASN A 37 -0.83 -6.79 -0.89
CA ASN A 37 -1.76 -7.88 -1.17
C ASN A 37 -1.91 -8.82 0.03
N ARG A 38 -0.82 -9.09 0.77
CA ARG A 38 -0.88 -9.83 2.03
C ARG A 38 -1.70 -9.07 3.08
N ALA A 39 -1.51 -7.75 3.21
CA ALA A 39 -2.31 -6.92 4.11
C ALA A 39 -3.81 -7.06 3.83
N ASN A 40 -4.19 -7.01 2.55
CA ASN A 40 -5.59 -7.14 2.12
C ASN A 40 -6.21 -8.47 2.53
N SER A 41 -5.45 -9.57 2.41
CA SER A 41 -5.91 -10.88 2.86
C SER A 41 -6.13 -10.96 4.37
N VAL A 42 -5.33 -10.22 5.15
CA VAL A 42 -5.40 -10.20 6.61
C VAL A 42 -6.54 -9.30 7.10
N ILE A 43 -6.69 -8.11 6.51
CA ILE A 43 -7.78 -7.16 6.79
C ILE A 43 -9.15 -7.82 6.53
N PHE A 44 -9.24 -8.66 5.50
CA PHE A 44 -10.45 -9.41 5.17
C PHE A 44 -10.79 -10.51 6.19
N PHE A 45 -9.83 -11.02 6.95
CA PHE A 45 -10.01 -12.17 7.85
C PHE A 45 -10.67 -11.82 9.22
N GLY A 46 -11.28 -10.64 9.34
CA GLY A 46 -11.91 -10.17 10.58
C GLY A 46 -13.13 -11.00 11.02
N LYS A 47 -12.91 -12.00 11.88
CA LYS A 47 -13.90 -12.75 12.70
C LYS A 47 -15.05 -13.43 11.92
N GLY A 48 -14.75 -14.55 11.27
CA GLY A 48 -15.74 -15.63 11.06
C GLY A 48 -16.57 -15.63 9.77
N GLY A 49 -16.31 -14.75 8.80
CA GLY A 49 -16.92 -14.84 7.47
C GLY A 49 -18.42 -14.57 7.40
N ASP A 50 -19.02 -13.99 8.45
CA ASP A 50 -20.45 -13.70 8.48
C ASP A 50 -20.72 -12.19 8.38
N ILE A 51 -20.60 -11.67 7.16
CA ILE A 51 -21.35 -10.47 6.76
C ILE A 51 -22.74 -10.96 6.38
N ALA A 52 -23.69 -10.74 7.27
CA ALA A 52 -25.09 -11.15 7.12
C ALA A 52 -25.85 -10.16 6.22
N THR A 53 -25.81 -10.32 4.88
CA THR A 53 -26.91 -9.93 3.98
C THR A 53 -26.68 -10.36 2.51
N ASN A 54 -27.73 -10.23 1.70
CA ASN A 54 -28.07 -11.09 0.56
C ASN A 54 -27.42 -10.75 -0.81
N ARG A 55 -26.28 -10.03 -0.83
CA ARG A 55 -25.33 -9.96 -1.96
C ARG A 55 -23.91 -9.72 -1.43
N ARG A 56 -23.36 -10.75 -0.79
CA ARG A 56 -22.07 -10.75 -0.06
C ARG A 56 -20.93 -10.17 -0.89
N ASP A 57 -20.73 -10.65 -2.11
CA ASP A 57 -19.55 -10.32 -2.92
C ASP A 57 -19.41 -8.82 -3.25
N GLU A 58 -20.52 -8.14 -3.57
CA GLU A 58 -20.51 -6.70 -3.91
C GLU A 58 -20.33 -5.80 -2.69
N GLN A 59 -20.91 -6.18 -1.54
CA GLN A 59 -20.76 -5.43 -0.30
C GLN A 59 -19.39 -5.65 0.34
N GLU A 60 -18.88 -6.88 0.32
CA GLU A 60 -17.54 -7.22 0.76
C GLU A 60 -16.48 -6.44 -0.02
N LEU A 61 -16.61 -6.39 -1.35
CA LEU A 61 -15.72 -5.61 -2.20
C LEU A 61 -15.80 -4.11 -1.90
N SER A 62 -17.00 -3.55 -1.73
CA SER A 62 -17.20 -2.13 -1.44
C SER A 62 -16.62 -1.73 -0.07
N VAL A 63 -16.88 -2.53 0.97
CA VAL A 63 -16.34 -2.31 2.32
C VAL A 63 -14.82 -2.47 2.33
N LEU A 64 -14.28 -3.46 1.62
CA LEU A 64 -12.85 -3.69 1.52
C LEU A 64 -12.15 -2.51 0.82
N CYS A 65 -12.70 -2.03 -0.29
CA CYS A 65 -12.19 -0.85 -0.98
C CYS A 65 -12.21 0.39 -0.08
N LEU A 66 -13.26 0.58 0.71
CA LEU A 66 -13.36 1.71 1.64
C LEU A 66 -12.33 1.62 2.76
N LEU A 67 -12.15 0.45 3.36
CA LEU A 67 -11.20 0.24 4.45
C LEU A 67 -9.74 0.36 3.97
N GLN A 68 -9.45 -0.18 2.78
CA GLN A 68 -8.16 -0.01 2.12
C GLN A 68 -7.89 1.46 1.81
N ALA A 69 -8.85 2.17 1.21
CA ALA A 69 -8.71 3.60 0.91
C ALA A 69 -8.51 4.42 2.19
N ALA A 70 -9.26 4.12 3.26
CA ALA A 70 -9.10 4.79 4.54
C ALA A 70 -7.71 4.55 5.15
N LEU A 71 -7.21 3.31 5.13
CA LEU A 71 -5.87 2.99 5.62
C LEU A 71 -4.78 3.73 4.83
N VAL A 72 -4.85 3.69 3.49
CA VAL A 72 -3.90 4.40 2.62
C VAL A 72 -3.96 5.91 2.86
N TYR A 73 -5.16 6.46 3.07
CA TYR A 73 -5.34 7.88 3.36
C TYR A 73 -4.70 8.27 4.69
N VAL A 74 -4.97 7.54 5.77
CA VAL A 74 -4.36 7.78 7.09
C VAL A 74 -2.83 7.66 7.01
N ASN A 75 -2.31 6.63 6.34
CA ASN A 75 -0.87 6.47 6.14
C ASN A 75 -0.25 7.64 5.38
N THR A 76 -0.97 8.18 4.38
CA THR A 76 -0.53 9.35 3.62
C THR A 76 -0.43 10.57 4.53
N LEU A 77 -1.44 10.81 5.38
CA LEU A 77 -1.41 11.92 6.34
C LEU A 77 -0.28 11.77 7.37
N MET A 78 -0.04 10.54 7.88
CA MET A 78 1.06 10.27 8.79
C MET A 78 2.42 10.55 8.15
N VAL A 79 2.62 10.14 6.90
CA VAL A 79 3.86 10.43 6.16
C VAL A 79 4.00 11.93 5.93
N GLN A 80 2.93 12.62 5.53
CA GLN A 80 2.95 14.07 5.34
C GLN A 80 3.30 14.83 6.63
N ASP A 81 2.75 14.40 7.76
CA ASP A 81 3.02 15.00 9.07
C ASP A 81 4.50 14.89 9.47
N VAL A 82 5.11 13.71 9.25
CA VAL A 82 6.54 13.47 9.49
C VAL A 82 7.39 14.29 8.51
N LEU A 83 7.04 14.29 7.23
CA LEU A 83 7.78 15.01 6.19
C LEU A 83 7.65 16.53 6.29
N ALA A 84 6.67 17.04 7.05
CA ALA A 84 6.51 18.46 7.32
C ALA A 84 7.50 18.99 8.38
N ASP A 85 8.24 18.11 9.06
CA ASP A 85 9.32 18.52 9.96
C ASP A 85 10.58 18.92 9.17
N ASP A 86 11.14 20.08 9.49
CA ASP A 86 12.30 20.65 8.78
C ASP A 86 13.53 19.74 8.86
N GLU A 87 13.62 18.89 9.88
CA GLU A 87 14.68 17.88 10.02
C GLU A 87 14.75 16.93 8.82
N TRP A 88 13.61 16.60 8.19
CA TRP A 88 13.55 15.67 7.06
C TRP A 88 13.81 16.33 5.71
N ALA A 89 13.73 17.67 5.62
CA ALA A 89 13.87 18.40 4.37
C ALA A 89 15.24 18.15 3.70
N ASP A 90 16.31 18.11 4.50
CA ASP A 90 17.69 17.94 4.05
C ASP A 90 18.21 16.49 4.16
N GLN A 91 17.46 15.58 4.80
CA GLN A 91 17.87 14.18 4.97
C GLN A 91 17.48 13.27 3.80
N LEU A 92 16.40 13.58 3.07
CA LEU A 92 15.86 12.71 2.03
C LEU A 92 16.54 12.91 0.68
N THR A 93 17.19 11.86 0.18
CA THR A 93 17.73 11.82 -1.17
C THR A 93 16.64 11.51 -2.21
N ASP A 94 16.97 11.67 -3.50
CA ASP A 94 16.06 11.31 -4.60
C ASP A 94 15.64 9.83 -4.55
N VAL A 95 16.51 8.94 -4.05
CA VAL A 95 16.21 7.51 -3.89
C VAL A 95 15.17 7.30 -2.79
N ASP A 96 15.29 8.01 -1.67
CA ASP A 96 14.35 7.91 -0.55
C ASP A 96 12.97 8.42 -0.96
N ARG A 97 12.93 9.57 -1.65
CA ARG A 97 11.69 10.15 -2.20
C ARG A 97 11.00 9.20 -3.18
N ARG A 98 11.78 8.45 -3.96
CA ARG A 98 11.28 7.43 -4.87
C ARG A 98 10.72 6.20 -4.14
N GLY A 99 11.29 5.86 -2.99
CA GLY A 99 10.86 4.71 -2.16
C GLY A 99 9.66 4.99 -1.27
N LEU A 100 9.23 6.25 -1.12
CA LEU A 100 8.07 6.61 -0.30
C LEU A 100 6.80 5.92 -0.80
N THR A 101 6.11 5.25 0.12
CA THR A 101 4.85 4.57 -0.16
C THR A 101 3.93 4.63 1.05
N PRO A 102 2.63 4.89 0.88
CA PRO A 102 1.65 4.82 1.96
C PRO A 102 1.14 3.38 2.20
N LEU A 103 1.70 2.37 1.53
CA LEU A 103 1.19 0.99 1.56
C LEU A 103 1.79 0.13 2.69
N PHE A 104 2.44 0.74 3.69
CA PHE A 104 2.91 0.02 4.87
C PHE A 104 1.75 -0.27 5.83
N TRP A 105 1.78 -1.44 6.48
CA TRP A 105 0.66 -1.90 7.31
C TRP A 105 1.11 -2.60 8.59
N THR A 106 2.41 -2.65 8.89
CA THR A 106 2.97 -3.31 10.08
C THR A 106 2.47 -2.70 11.40
N HIS A 107 2.03 -1.44 11.39
CA HIS A 107 1.46 -0.76 12.55
C HIS A 107 -0.04 -1.09 12.76
N VAL A 108 -0.67 -1.77 11.80
CA VAL A 108 -2.08 -2.17 11.89
C VAL A 108 -2.17 -3.45 12.70
N ALA A 109 -2.95 -3.44 13.77
CA ALA A 109 -3.29 -4.64 14.53
C ALA A 109 -4.56 -5.27 13.94
N PRO A 110 -4.48 -6.39 13.19
CA PRO A 110 -5.65 -7.01 12.56
C PRO A 110 -6.53 -7.77 13.56
N HIS A 111 -5.98 -8.08 14.73
CA HIS A 111 -6.65 -8.83 15.78
C HIS A 111 -6.46 -8.09 17.11
N GLY A 112 -7.50 -8.11 17.94
CA GLY A 112 -7.50 -7.46 19.24
C GLY A 112 -8.85 -6.87 19.60
N GLU A 113 -8.93 -6.30 20.80
CA GLU A 113 -10.04 -5.49 21.25
C GLU A 113 -9.66 -4.02 21.09
N VAL A 114 -10.40 -3.29 20.26
CA VAL A 114 -10.23 -1.84 20.10
C VAL A 114 -11.35 -1.16 20.88
N LYS A 115 -10.99 -0.47 21.97
CA LYS A 115 -11.91 0.43 22.66
C LYS A 115 -12.00 1.73 21.85
N LEU A 116 -13.07 1.85 21.09
CA LEU A 116 -13.31 3.02 20.25
C LEU A 116 -13.77 4.20 21.12
N ASP A 117 -12.96 5.24 21.15
CA ASP A 117 -13.36 6.56 21.62
C ASP A 117 -13.53 7.48 20.41
N MET A 118 -14.80 7.79 20.09
CA MET A 118 -15.15 8.63 18.94
C MET A 118 -14.76 10.11 19.12
N THR A 119 -14.37 10.50 20.33
CA THR A 119 -13.88 11.85 20.63
C THR A 119 -12.36 11.98 20.47
N SER A 120 -11.65 10.85 20.51
CA SER A 120 -10.21 10.79 20.27
C SER A 120 -9.89 10.94 18.78
N ARG A 121 -8.86 11.72 18.45
CA ARG A 121 -8.37 11.94 17.08
C ARG A 121 -6.87 11.71 17.03
N LEU A 122 -6.39 11.28 15.87
CA LEU A 122 -4.95 11.21 15.62
C LEU A 122 -4.36 12.63 15.67
N PRO A 123 -3.24 12.85 16.37
CA PRO A 123 -2.61 14.17 16.48
C PRO A 123 -1.81 14.50 15.21
N LEU A 124 -2.49 14.64 14.07
CA LEU A 124 -1.88 14.95 12.78
C LEU A 124 -2.01 16.45 12.48
N ARG A 125 -0.94 17.08 11.99
CA ARG A 125 -0.97 18.45 11.48
C ARG A 125 -1.94 18.49 10.28
N THR A 126 -2.90 19.42 10.31
CA THR A 126 -3.93 19.59 9.28
C THR A 126 -3.64 20.80 8.41
#